data_AF-A0A0F9NSP1-F1
#
_entry.id   AF-A0A0F9NSP1-F1
#
_cell.length_a   1.000
_cell.length_b   1.000
_cell.length_c   1.000
_cell.angle_alpha   90.00
_cell.angle_beta   90.00
_cell.angle_gamma   90.00
#
_symmetry.space_group_name_H-M   'P 1'
#
loop_
_entity.id
_entity.type
_entity.pdbx_description
1 polymer ?
#
loop_
_entity_poly.entity_id
_entity_poly.type
_entity_poly.pdbx_seq_one_letter_code
_entity_poly.pdbx_strand_id
1 'polypeptide(L)'
;MNYNTIKEVAKLYGKSVKDYLALAPANDPFYVGTPKDKVNAQWFKELWNKAGYISGVHLRRAHYWAVSQPNLLLPNGERYANTDKCWKFLTQASKMSRYLGLVRIEDVVDRKNPDAHENTYYSYGQDAEVQLTIPELQSPAINIWNLTRGDA
;
A
#
# COMPACT_ATOMS: atom_id res chain seq x y z
N MET A 1 1.38 10.96 -4.20
CA MET A 1 0.22 11.60 -3.54
C MET A 1 0.21 11.16 -2.09
N ASN A 2 0.14 12.07 -1.11
CA ASN A 2 0.16 11.75 0.33
C ASN A 2 -1.03 12.42 1.06
N TYR A 3 -1.19 12.12 2.35
CA TYR A 3 -2.26 12.68 3.18
C TYR A 3 -2.44 14.20 3.07
N ASN A 4 -1.35 14.98 3.06
CA ASN A 4 -1.42 16.44 2.95
C ASN A 4 -1.92 16.86 1.57
N THR A 5 -1.37 16.25 0.51
CA THR A 5 -1.80 16.51 -0.87
C THR A 5 -3.30 16.25 -1.05
N ILE A 6 -3.80 15.13 -0.51
CA ILE A 6 -5.23 14.78 -0.61
C ILE A 6 -6.08 15.82 0.12
N LYS A 7 -5.67 16.27 1.31
CA LYS A 7 -6.37 17.32 2.06
C LYS A 7 -6.39 18.67 1.34
N GLU A 8 -5.27 19.06 0.75
CA GLU A 8 -5.15 20.31 0.01
C GLU A 8 -6.03 20.31 -1.24
N VAL A 9 -6.01 19.22 -2.00
CA VAL A 9 -6.86 19.04 -3.19
C VAL A 9 -8.35 19.04 -2.81
N ALA A 10 -8.74 18.30 -1.77
CA ALA A 10 -10.12 18.28 -1.31
C ALA A 10 -10.62 19.69 -0.91
N LYS A 11 -9.77 20.46 -0.23
CA LYS A 11 -10.06 21.85 0.13
C LYS A 11 -10.17 22.75 -1.11
N LEU A 12 -9.25 22.60 -2.08
CA LEU A 12 -9.21 23.41 -3.30
C LEU A 12 -10.50 23.28 -4.12
N TYR A 13 -11.05 22.07 -4.22
CA TYR A 13 -12.25 21.79 -5.01
C TYR A 13 -13.56 21.73 -4.19
N GLY A 14 -13.51 22.02 -2.89
CA GLY A 14 -14.70 22.00 -2.02
C GLY A 14 -15.36 20.62 -1.90
N LYS A 15 -14.58 19.54 -2.04
CA LYS A 15 -15.04 18.15 -1.99
C LYS A 15 -14.58 17.49 -0.69
N SER A 16 -15.18 16.35 -0.36
CA SER A 16 -14.77 15.59 0.82
C SER A 16 -13.46 14.85 0.51
N VAL A 17 -12.62 14.64 1.53
CA VAL A 17 -11.41 13.80 1.39
C VAL A 17 -11.75 12.41 0.83
N LYS A 18 -12.89 11.85 1.22
CA LYS A 18 -13.34 10.52 0.79
C LYS A 18 -13.53 10.42 -0.71
N ASP A 19 -13.84 11.53 -1.39
CA ASP A 19 -14.04 11.58 -2.85
C ASP A 19 -12.72 11.37 -3.62
N TYR A 20 -11.57 11.50 -2.95
CA TYR A 20 -10.22 11.34 -3.52
C TYR A 20 -9.53 10.06 -3.08
N LEU A 21 -10.20 9.20 -2.31
CA LEU A 21 -9.63 7.94 -1.86
C LEU A 21 -10.03 6.82 -2.82
N ALA A 22 -9.07 5.97 -3.17
CA ALA A 22 -9.34 4.77 -3.94
C ALA A 22 -9.99 3.69 -3.06
N LEU A 23 -9.69 3.69 -1.76
CA LEU A 23 -10.20 2.74 -0.78
C LEU A 23 -10.81 3.45 0.45
N ALA A 24 -11.33 2.66 1.40
CA ALA A 24 -11.71 3.20 2.70
C ALA A 24 -10.50 3.88 3.39
N PRO A 25 -10.70 4.97 4.18
CA PRO A 25 -9.62 5.75 4.78
C PRO A 25 -8.57 4.95 5.56
N ALA A 26 -8.96 3.85 6.21
CA ALA A 26 -8.03 3.01 6.98
C ALA A 26 -7.16 2.09 6.08
N ASN A 27 -7.62 1.82 4.86
CA ASN A 27 -7.00 0.86 3.95
C ASN A 27 -6.19 1.56 2.86
N ASP A 28 -6.56 2.78 2.48
CA ASP A 28 -5.95 3.52 1.39
C ASP A 28 -4.45 3.84 1.62
N PRO A 29 -3.54 3.40 0.74
CA PRO A 29 -2.11 3.62 0.90
C PRO A 29 -1.68 5.08 0.66
N PHE A 30 -2.47 5.87 -0.06
CA PHE A 30 -2.18 7.28 -0.34
C PHE A 30 -2.67 8.20 0.79
N TYR A 31 -3.55 7.70 1.67
CA TYR A 31 -4.08 8.42 2.81
C TYR A 31 -3.36 8.09 4.13
N VAL A 32 -2.04 7.95 4.07
CA VAL A 32 -1.19 7.72 5.23
C VAL A 32 -0.37 8.97 5.56
N GLY A 33 -0.22 9.27 6.85
CA GLY A 33 0.59 10.40 7.34
C GLY A 33 -0.16 11.37 8.24
N THR A 34 -1.31 10.97 8.78
CA THR A 34 -1.95 11.70 9.87
C THR A 34 -1.02 11.79 11.08
N PRO A 35 -1.22 12.74 12.02
CA PRO A 35 -0.40 12.82 13.23
C PRO A 35 -0.36 11.49 14.01
N LYS A 36 -1.49 10.77 14.05
CA LYS A 36 -1.59 9.45 14.68
C LYS A 36 -0.76 8.39 13.94
N ASP A 37 -0.78 8.40 12.60
CA ASP A 37 0.03 7.46 11.82
C ASP A 37 1.51 7.66 12.08
N LYS A 38 1.97 8.92 12.15
CA LYS A 38 3.38 9.26 12.46
C LYS A 38 3.80 8.73 13.82
N VAL A 39 2.97 8.91 14.85
CA VAL A 39 3.22 8.36 16.20
C VAL A 39 3.31 6.84 16.18
N ASN A 40 2.36 6.17 15.52
CA ASN A 40 2.35 4.70 15.45
C ASN A 40 3.54 4.15 14.63
N ALA A 41 3.85 4.81 13.52
CA ALA A 41 4.97 4.47 12.65
C ALA A 41 6.32 4.59 13.38
N GLN A 42 6.48 5.66 14.16
CA GLN A 42 7.66 5.90 14.97
C GLN A 42 7.80 4.86 16.09
N TRP A 43 6.70 4.55 16.78
CA TRP A 43 6.67 3.47 17.77
C TRP A 43 7.16 2.13 17.19
N PHE A 44 6.69 1.77 15.99
CA PHE A 44 7.13 0.54 15.34
C PHE A 44 8.62 0.61 14.93
N LYS A 45 9.09 1.77 14.46
CA LYS A 45 10.50 1.98 14.11
C LYS A 45 11.41 1.81 15.33
N GLU A 46 11.00 2.31 16.50
CA GLU A 46 11.73 2.13 17.74
C GLU A 46 11.77 0.68 18.19
N LEU A 47 10.64 -0.02 18.14
CA LEU A 47 10.56 -1.47 18.37
C LEU A 47 11.52 -2.21 17.45
N TRP A 48 11.48 -1.91 16.15
CA TRP A 48 12.32 -2.52 15.12
C TRP A 48 13.82 -2.36 15.43
N ASN A 49 14.23 -1.14 15.78
CA ASN A 49 15.61 -0.82 16.13
C ASN A 49 16.03 -1.52 17.43
N LYS A 50 15.19 -1.49 18.48
CA LYS A 50 15.47 -2.16 19.77
C LYS A 50 15.58 -3.67 19.63
N ALA A 51 14.83 -4.26 18.71
CA ALA A 51 14.90 -5.68 18.41
C ALA A 51 16.11 -6.07 17.56
N GLY A 52 16.91 -5.11 17.09
CA GLY A 52 18.07 -5.34 16.23
C GLY A 52 17.69 -5.85 14.84
N TYR A 53 16.48 -5.52 14.36
CA TYR A 53 16.02 -5.98 13.06
C TYR A 53 16.64 -5.19 11.93
N ILE A 54 17.06 -5.90 10.88
CA ILE A 54 17.67 -5.31 9.69
C ILE A 54 16.79 -5.60 8.47
N SER A 55 16.55 -6.88 8.18
CA SER A 55 15.75 -7.31 7.02
C SER A 55 15.21 -8.73 7.23
N GLY A 56 14.32 -9.19 6.36
CA GLY A 56 13.81 -10.56 6.36
C GLY A 56 12.87 -10.89 7.53
N VAL A 57 12.29 -9.88 8.19
CA VAL A 57 11.53 -10.09 9.44
C VAL A 57 10.05 -10.30 9.15
N HIS A 58 9.54 -11.43 9.61
CA HIS A 58 8.10 -11.70 9.62
C HIS A 58 7.41 -10.97 10.78
N LEU A 59 6.27 -10.32 10.56
CA LEU A 59 5.58 -9.52 11.58
C LEU A 59 5.24 -10.28 12.86
N ARG A 60 4.98 -11.59 12.74
CA ARG A 60 4.71 -12.43 13.91
C ARG A 60 5.92 -12.58 14.83
N ARG A 61 7.15 -12.53 14.27
CA ARG A 61 8.39 -12.50 15.05
C ARG A 61 8.49 -11.21 15.87
N ALA A 62 8.20 -10.07 15.24
CA ALA A 62 8.17 -8.78 15.92
C ALA A 62 7.11 -8.75 17.04
N HIS A 63 5.95 -9.37 16.81
CA HIS A 63 4.92 -9.51 17.84
C HIS A 63 5.39 -10.31 19.06
N TYR A 64 6.00 -11.48 18.86
CA TYR A 64 6.48 -12.26 20.00
C TYR A 64 7.65 -11.59 20.73
N TRP A 65 8.53 -10.91 20.00
CA TRP A 65 9.57 -10.09 20.62
C TRP A 65 8.97 -8.98 21.48
N ALA A 66 7.91 -8.33 21.00
CA ALA A 66 7.20 -7.29 21.76
C ALA A 66 6.56 -7.85 23.03
N VAL A 67 5.93 -9.03 22.94
CA VAL A 67 5.35 -9.74 24.10
C VAL A 67 6.40 -10.12 25.12
N SER A 68 7.62 -10.48 24.69
CA SER A 68 8.70 -10.85 25.61
C SER A 68 9.33 -9.65 26.33
N GLN A 69 8.99 -8.41 25.94
CA GLN A 69 9.50 -7.22 26.61
C GLN A 69 8.61 -6.86 27.81
N PRO A 70 9.14 -6.85 29.05
CA PRO A 70 8.33 -6.57 30.24
C PRO A 70 7.78 -5.14 30.29
N ASN A 71 8.54 -4.17 29.72
CA ASN A 71 8.28 -2.74 29.85
C ASN A 71 7.94 -2.05 28.51
N LEU A 72 7.52 -2.82 27.50
CA LEU A 72 7.11 -2.21 26.23
C LEU A 72 5.72 -1.60 26.37
N LEU A 73 5.64 -0.29 26.23
CA LEU A 73 4.40 0.47 26.26
C LEU A 73 3.95 0.78 24.84
N LEU A 74 2.64 0.74 24.62
CA LEU A 74 1.96 1.29 23.46
C LEU A 74 2.01 2.83 23.52
N PRO A 75 1.77 3.56 22.41
CA PRO A 75 1.77 5.03 22.41
C PRO A 75 0.74 5.68 23.35
N ASN A 76 -0.31 4.95 23.74
CA ASN A 76 -1.30 5.39 24.72
C ASN A 76 -0.87 5.13 26.18
N GLY A 77 0.32 4.59 26.43
CA GLY A 77 0.85 4.25 27.75
C GLY A 77 0.42 2.88 28.29
N GLU A 78 -0.49 2.16 27.60
CA GLU A 78 -0.86 0.81 28.00
C GLU A 78 0.30 -0.18 27.74
N ARG A 79 0.43 -1.21 28.57
CA ARG A 79 1.43 -2.26 28.36
C ARG A 79 1.10 -3.11 27.12
N TYR A 80 2.10 -3.42 26.31
CA TYR A 80 1.96 -4.38 25.22
C TYR A 80 1.74 -5.79 25.79
N ALA A 81 0.67 -6.46 25.36
CA ALA A 81 0.30 -7.80 25.80
C ALA A 81 0.00 -8.70 24.61
N ASN A 82 0.01 -10.02 24.83
CA ASN A 82 -0.35 -11.01 23.82
C ASN A 82 -1.88 -11.04 23.61
N THR A 83 -2.41 -10.01 22.97
CA THR A 83 -3.84 -9.82 22.69
C THR A 83 -4.05 -9.50 21.22
N ASP A 84 -5.24 -9.83 20.69
CA ASP A 84 -5.62 -9.49 19.33
C ASP A 84 -5.60 -7.97 19.07
N LYS A 85 -5.96 -7.15 20.07
CA LYS A 85 -5.86 -5.68 20.02
C LYS A 85 -4.41 -5.23 19.75
N CYS A 86 -3.44 -5.76 20.50
CA CYS A 86 -2.03 -5.43 20.35
C CYS A 86 -1.45 -5.94 19.02
N TRP A 87 -1.89 -7.11 18.56
CA TRP A 87 -1.53 -7.66 17.25
C TRP A 87 -2.04 -6.77 16.11
N LYS A 88 -3.32 -6.39 16.12
CA LYS A 88 -3.92 -5.47 15.15
C LYS A 88 -3.22 -4.11 15.16
N PHE A 89 -2.88 -3.60 16.34
CA PHE A 89 -2.12 -2.37 16.46
C PHE A 89 -0.73 -2.50 15.82
N LEU A 90 0.03 -3.55 16.13
CA LEU A 90 1.38 -3.75 15.59
C LEU A 90 1.39 -3.87 14.07
N THR A 91 0.42 -4.59 13.50
CA THR A 91 0.32 -4.72 12.04
C THR A 91 0.01 -3.38 11.37
N GLN A 92 -0.87 -2.57 11.95
CA GLN A 92 -1.14 -1.21 11.45
C GLN A 92 0.07 -0.28 11.63
N ALA A 93 0.70 -0.29 12.80
CA ALA A 93 1.90 0.51 13.06
C ALA A 93 3.05 0.16 12.09
N SER A 94 3.24 -1.12 11.79
CA SER A 94 4.19 -1.58 10.77
C SER A 94 3.84 -1.08 9.37
N LYS A 95 2.56 -1.18 8.97
CA LYS A 95 2.08 -0.63 7.69
C LYS A 95 2.41 0.87 7.57
N MET A 96 2.09 1.66 8.60
CA MET A 96 2.38 3.10 8.60
C MET A 96 3.88 3.40 8.57
N SER A 97 4.68 2.65 9.32
CA SER A 97 6.15 2.77 9.33
C SER A 97 6.76 2.55 7.94
N ARG A 98 6.22 1.57 7.21
CA ARG A 98 6.65 1.25 5.84
C ARG A 98 6.24 2.32 4.82
N TYR A 99 4.98 2.74 4.84
CA TYR A 99 4.50 3.76 3.89
C TYR A 99 5.10 5.15 4.14
N LEU A 100 5.53 5.45 5.37
CA LEU A 100 6.27 6.67 5.70
C LEU A 100 7.78 6.54 5.50
N GLY A 101 8.29 5.38 5.05
CA GLY A 101 9.70 5.17 4.73
C GLY A 101 10.63 5.02 5.94
N LEU A 102 10.10 4.77 7.15
CA LEU A 102 10.92 4.56 8.36
C LEU A 102 11.53 3.15 8.41
N VAL A 103 10.82 2.18 7.87
CA VAL A 103 11.25 0.78 7.66
C VAL A 103 11.03 0.47 6.20
N ARG A 104 12.01 -0.13 5.52
CA ARG A 104 11.84 -0.45 4.09
C ARG A 104 10.79 -1.53 3.93
N ILE A 105 10.05 -1.50 2.82
CA ILE A 105 8.93 -2.42 2.62
C ILE A 105 9.44 -3.86 2.51
N GLU A 106 10.59 -4.02 1.86
CA GLU A 106 11.27 -5.28 1.55
C GLU A 106 11.85 -5.96 2.79
N ASP A 107 12.09 -5.18 3.86
CA ASP A 107 12.64 -5.71 5.11
C ASP A 107 11.63 -6.55 5.90
N VAL A 108 10.33 -6.39 5.59
CA VAL A 108 9.24 -7.13 6.20
C VAL A 108 8.72 -8.18 5.22
N VAL A 109 8.96 -9.45 5.55
CA VAL A 109 8.57 -10.57 4.69
C VAL A 109 7.25 -11.16 5.15
N ASP A 110 6.32 -11.36 4.21
CA ASP A 110 5.12 -12.17 4.41
C ASP A 110 5.41 -13.62 3.99
N ARG A 111 5.26 -14.57 4.91
CA ARG A 111 5.51 -16.00 4.68
C ARG A 111 4.22 -16.83 4.69
N LYS A 112 3.08 -16.20 4.41
CA LYS A 112 1.79 -16.89 4.40
C LYS A 112 1.64 -17.91 3.27
N ASN A 113 2.30 -17.68 2.15
CA ASN A 113 2.21 -18.54 0.97
C ASN A 113 3.55 -19.24 0.73
N PRO A 114 3.55 -20.52 0.30
CA PRO A 114 4.75 -21.15 -0.25
C PRO A 114 5.19 -20.44 -1.53
N ASP A 115 6.42 -20.69 -1.96
CA ASP A 115 6.92 -20.19 -3.23
C ASP A 115 5.98 -20.62 -4.37
N ALA A 116 5.82 -19.74 -5.36
CA ALA A 116 4.95 -20.03 -6.49
C ALA A 116 5.44 -21.29 -7.21
N HIS A 117 4.55 -22.28 -7.38
CA HIS A 117 4.83 -23.43 -8.21
C HIS A 117 4.70 -23.03 -9.69
N GLU A 118 5.83 -22.95 -10.39
CA GLU A 118 5.85 -22.76 -11.83
C GLU A 118 5.48 -24.07 -12.54
N ASN A 119 4.25 -24.20 -13.02
CA ASN A 119 3.77 -25.37 -13.75
C ASN A 119 4.10 -25.33 -15.25
N THR A 120 4.78 -24.27 -15.71
CA THR A 120 5.05 -24.02 -17.12
C THR A 120 6.52 -23.74 -17.32
N TYR A 121 7.21 -24.64 -18.01
CA TYR A 121 8.51 -24.35 -18.58
C TYR A 121 8.28 -23.59 -19.88
N TYR A 122 8.59 -22.29 -19.92
CA TYR A 122 8.74 -21.60 -21.19
C TYR A 122 9.98 -22.18 -21.88
N SER A 123 9.81 -23.21 -22.71
CA SER A 123 10.79 -23.44 -23.76
C SER A 123 10.68 -22.23 -24.67
N TYR A 124 11.68 -21.35 -24.64
CA TYR A 124 12.00 -20.54 -25.80
C TYR A 124 12.40 -21.52 -26.91
N GLY A 125 11.40 -22.13 -27.55
CA GLY A 125 11.59 -22.71 -28.87
C GLY A 125 12.11 -21.60 -29.76
N GLN A 126 13.09 -21.91 -30.61
CA GLN A 126 13.61 -21.03 -31.65
C GLN A 126 12.54 -20.06 -32.12
N ASP A 127 12.87 -18.77 -32.07
CA ASP A 127 12.01 -17.64 -32.44
C ASP A 127 11.02 -18.05 -33.52
N ALA A 128 9.78 -18.34 -33.12
CA ALA A 128 8.73 -18.57 -34.08
C ALA A 128 8.54 -17.23 -34.80
N GLU A 129 8.80 -17.17 -36.11
CA GLU A 129 8.45 -16.02 -36.91
C GLU A 129 6.93 -15.84 -36.86
N VAL A 130 6.47 -14.96 -35.97
CA VAL A 130 5.05 -14.60 -35.89
C VAL A 130 4.78 -13.58 -36.97
N GLN A 131 4.09 -13.98 -38.04
CA GLN A 131 3.52 -13.05 -38.99
C GLN A 131 2.30 -12.38 -38.38
N LEU A 132 2.45 -11.12 -37.97
CA LEU A 132 1.35 -10.27 -37.52
C LEU A 132 0.65 -9.66 -38.73
N THR A 133 -0.50 -10.20 -39.10
CA THR A 133 -1.40 -9.53 -40.05
C THR A 133 -2.18 -8.46 -39.32
N ILE A 134 -1.76 -7.19 -39.45
CA ILE A 134 -2.51 -6.05 -38.92
C ILE A 134 -3.63 -5.74 -39.92
N PRO A 135 -4.92 -5.95 -39.59
CA PRO A 135 -6.00 -5.54 -40.47
C PRO A 135 -6.01 -4.01 -40.58
N GLU A 136 -6.27 -3.52 -41.79
CA GLU A 136 -6.45 -2.09 -42.02
C GLU A 136 -7.68 -1.62 -41.22
N LEU A 137 -7.42 -0.86 -40.16
CA LEU A 137 -8.47 -0.38 -39.28
C LEU A 137 -9.18 0.77 -40.01
N GLN A 138 -10.29 0.47 -40.68
CA GLN A 138 -11.17 1.53 -41.19
C GLN A 138 -11.78 2.26 -39.99
N SER A 139 -11.18 3.39 -39.66
CA SER A 139 -11.76 4.32 -38.69
C SER A 139 -13.10 4.80 -39.24
N PRO A 140 -14.24 4.57 -38.57
CA PRO A 140 -15.47 5.22 -38.97
C PRO A 140 -15.29 6.72 -38.71
N ALA A 141 -14.98 7.47 -39.76
CA ALA A 141 -14.99 8.92 -39.70
C ALA A 141 -16.43 9.36 -39.38
N ILE A 142 -16.65 9.88 -38.17
CA ILE A 142 -17.89 10.58 -37.85
C ILE A 142 -17.85 11.89 -38.63
N ASN A 143 -18.67 11.97 -39.69
CA ASN A 143 -18.87 13.20 -40.45
C ASN A 143 -19.61 14.22 -39.57
N ILE A 144 -18.86 15.11 -38.91
CA ILE A 144 -19.41 16.18 -38.04
C ILE A 144 -19.97 17.39 -38.80
N TRP A 145 -20.15 17.31 -40.13
CA TRP A 145 -20.61 18.44 -40.95
C TRP A 145 -22.10 18.79 -40.83
N ASN A 146 -22.91 18.02 -40.09
CA ASN A 146 -24.35 18.28 -39.93
C ASN A 146 -24.77 18.84 -38.57
N LEU A 147 -23.84 19.29 -37.72
CA LEU A 147 -24.17 19.82 -36.37
C LEU A 147 -24.17 21.35 -36.26
N THR A 148 -24.04 22.11 -37.36
CA THR A 148 -23.97 23.59 -37.32
C THR A 148 -24.83 24.34 -38.33
N ARG A 149 -26.02 23.82 -38.69
CA ARG A 149 -27.08 24.70 -39.22
C ARG A 149 -28.21 24.76 -38.20
N GLY A 150 -28.25 25.88 -37.49
CA GLY A 150 -29.40 26.27 -36.68
C GLY A 150 -30.59 26.54 -37.59
N ASP A 151 -31.71 25.94 -37.24
CA ASP A 151 -33.02 26.36 -37.71
C ASP A 151 -33.37 27.68 -37.02
N ALA A 152 -33.28 28.76 -37.80
CA ALA A 152 -33.98 30.02 -37.58
C ALA A 152 -35.23 30.03 -38.46
#